data_AF-A0A7L8V1T6-F1
#
_entry.id   AF-A0A7L8V1T6-F1
#
_cell.length_a   1.000
_cell.length_b   1.000
_cell.length_c   1.000
_cell.angle_alpha   90.00
_cell.angle_beta   90.00
_cell.angle_gamma   90.00
#
_symmetry.space_group_name_H-M   'P 1'
#
loop_
_entity.id
_entity.type
_entity.pdbx_description
1 polymer ?
#
loop_
_entity_poly.entity_id
_entity_poly.type
_entity_poly.pdbx_seq_one_letter_code
_entity_poly.pdbx_strand_id
1 'polypeptide(L)'
;MIKFDYSMIKNNSDKYNLTNRYRPNINKSIIKKIFWIILFIFIGLNTFIYTVEYKNHVLNAPQHLQEANKDYIIAKIISNYYAFSIKTFKLRTNNILLYPLSKPMMYFYQQGLNKLELDEPIRVSWFNEFELLMYNYSNNGKYGSLAKNYGHKYSKKFIDDLYYNIELFNQSKKKINTYYSLGYKNELTTTLLQNFLNFIQVYVNDYHLNQNGFPLNTENLEKVSNSTDLYERFENIGRWNDEFVEYYKIYYPKEYDAIMNPKRGWYSDYRDYYLNMLKVSSYILFYKINQDIFDCHMDKNHLIKIDNAKKTLRNFVVEYKVSSDNKDLLERVIRYLHIKNLSSQDLQISENPLNLRINCIYKQREN
;
A
#
# COMPACT_ATOMS: atom_id res chain seq x y z
N MET A 1 -22.62 50.76 -71.92
CA MET A 1 -23.20 51.31 -70.69
C MET A 1 -24.30 50.36 -70.22
N ILE A 2 -23.99 49.47 -69.27
CA ILE A 2 -24.90 48.41 -68.82
C ILE A 2 -25.37 48.79 -67.42
N LYS A 3 -26.68 49.04 -67.30
CA LYS A 3 -27.39 49.19 -66.02
C LYS A 3 -27.49 47.82 -65.35
N PHE A 4 -27.00 47.70 -64.12
CA PHE A 4 -27.30 46.54 -63.27
C PHE A 4 -28.58 46.82 -62.47
N ASP A 5 -29.48 45.86 -62.53
CA ASP A 5 -30.76 45.83 -61.83
C ASP A 5 -30.53 45.46 -60.34
N TYR A 6 -31.01 46.31 -59.44
CA TYR A 6 -30.85 46.16 -57.97
C TYR A 6 -31.98 45.33 -57.32
N SER A 7 -32.83 44.68 -58.10
CA SER A 7 -33.94 43.86 -57.60
C SER A 7 -33.53 42.60 -56.81
N MET A 8 -32.25 42.17 -56.87
CA MET A 8 -31.77 40.97 -56.16
C MET A 8 -31.22 41.18 -54.74
N ILE A 9 -31.14 42.41 -54.22
CA ILE A 9 -30.48 42.67 -52.92
C ILE A 9 -31.47 42.65 -51.73
N LYS A 10 -32.76 42.39 -51.95
CA LYS A 10 -33.77 42.37 -50.87
C LYS A 10 -34.24 41.00 -50.39
N ASN A 11 -33.53 39.92 -50.72
CA ASN A 11 -33.94 38.56 -50.31
C ASN A 11 -32.83 37.64 -49.79
N ASN A 12 -31.74 38.19 -49.25
CA ASN A 12 -30.66 37.41 -48.65
C ASN A 12 -30.38 37.77 -47.18
N SER A 13 -31.42 38.06 -46.40
CA SER A 13 -31.33 38.10 -44.93
C SER A 13 -31.13 36.72 -44.28
N ASP A 14 -31.18 35.63 -45.07
CA ASP A 14 -31.22 34.26 -44.54
C ASP A 14 -29.88 33.51 -44.59
N LYS A 15 -28.75 34.19 -44.83
CA LYS A 15 -27.44 33.52 -44.99
C LYS A 15 -26.46 33.61 -43.82
N TYR A 16 -26.87 34.15 -42.67
CA TYR A 16 -26.05 34.12 -41.45
C TYR A 16 -26.87 33.69 -40.21
N ASN A 17 -27.39 32.47 -40.23
CA ASN A 17 -27.82 31.77 -39.01
C ASN A 17 -27.16 30.38 -38.95
N LEU A 18 -25.86 30.40 -38.64
CA LEU A 18 -25.03 29.20 -38.40
C LEU A 18 -25.21 28.59 -37.00
N THR A 19 -26.25 28.95 -36.25
CA THR A 19 -26.44 28.49 -34.86
C THR A 19 -27.53 27.43 -34.64
N ASN A 20 -28.18 26.91 -35.69
CA ASN A 20 -29.35 26.03 -35.49
C ASN A 20 -29.44 24.81 -36.43
N ARG A 21 -28.33 24.10 -36.69
CA ARG A 21 -28.40 22.81 -37.40
C ARG A 21 -27.69 21.67 -36.65
N TYR A 22 -28.47 21.11 -35.72
CA TYR A 22 -28.51 19.74 -35.16
C TYR A 22 -28.76 19.82 -33.65
N ARG A 23 -30.02 20.06 -33.25
CA ARG A 23 -30.49 19.60 -31.94
C ARG A 23 -31.07 18.21 -32.18
N PRO A 24 -30.40 17.11 -31.80
CA PRO A 24 -31.05 15.81 -31.84
C PRO A 24 -32.33 15.92 -31.01
N ASN A 25 -33.46 15.49 -31.58
CA ASN A 25 -34.76 15.48 -30.91
C ASN A 25 -34.76 14.32 -29.90
N ILE A 26 -33.95 14.45 -28.85
CA ILE A 26 -33.84 13.42 -27.82
C ILE A 26 -35.14 13.46 -27.03
N ASN A 27 -35.91 12.38 -27.13
CA ASN A 27 -37.19 12.26 -26.44
C ASN A 27 -36.95 12.30 -24.91
N LYS A 28 -37.23 13.45 -24.30
CA LYS A 28 -37.03 13.71 -22.87
C LYS A 28 -37.71 12.67 -21.97
N SER A 29 -38.83 12.08 -22.43
CA SER A 29 -39.55 11.03 -21.71
C SER A 29 -38.74 9.73 -21.62
N ILE A 30 -38.08 9.34 -22.72
CA ILE A 30 -37.21 8.16 -22.75
C ILE A 30 -35.98 8.38 -21.85
N ILE A 31 -35.34 9.55 -21.93
CA ILE A 31 -34.21 9.88 -21.03
C ILE A 31 -34.65 9.80 -19.56
N LYS A 32 -35.79 10.41 -19.22
CA LYS A 32 -36.33 10.39 -17.85
C LYS A 32 -36.58 8.96 -17.38
N LYS A 33 -37.16 8.10 -18.23
CA LYS A 33 -37.39 6.69 -17.92
C LYS A 33 -36.07 5.94 -17.69
N ILE A 34 -35.07 6.13 -18.55
CA ILE A 34 -33.74 5.53 -18.38
C ILE A 34 -33.08 6.00 -17.09
N PHE A 35 -33.14 7.31 -16.79
CA PHE A 35 -32.60 7.86 -15.55
C PHE A 35 -33.24 7.24 -14.31
N TRP A 36 -34.57 7.10 -14.28
CA TRP A 36 -35.27 6.45 -13.16
C TRP A 36 -34.90 4.97 -13.03
N ILE A 37 -34.76 4.25 -14.14
CA ILE A 37 -34.31 2.85 -14.13
C ILE A 37 -32.90 2.76 -13.51
N ILE A 38 -31.96 3.61 -13.95
CA ILE A 38 -30.60 3.65 -13.40
C ILE A 38 -30.63 3.98 -11.92
N LEU A 39 -31.42 4.98 -11.50
CA LEU A 39 -31.53 5.37 -10.10
C LEU A 39 -32.11 4.23 -9.24
N PHE A 40 -33.14 3.53 -9.73
CA PHE A 40 -33.74 2.42 -9.00
C PHE A 40 -32.75 1.25 -8.85
N ILE A 41 -32.04 0.90 -9.93
CA ILE A 41 -30.98 -0.12 -9.88
C ILE A 41 -29.88 0.30 -8.90
N PHE A 42 -29.46 1.56 -8.93
CA PHE A 42 -28.46 2.10 -8.03
C PHE A 42 -28.89 2.00 -6.56
N ILE A 43 -30.12 2.40 -6.22
CA ILE A 43 -30.66 2.29 -4.86
C ILE A 43 -30.78 0.83 -4.42
N GLY A 44 -31.28 -0.05 -5.30
CA GLY A 44 -31.40 -1.48 -5.03
C GLY A 44 -30.05 -2.13 -4.74
N LEU A 45 -29.03 -1.83 -5.57
CA LEU A 45 -27.68 -2.35 -5.40
C LEU A 45 -27.04 -1.87 -4.09
N ASN A 46 -27.15 -0.57 -3.77
CA ASN A 46 -26.59 -0.03 -2.52
C ASN A 46 -27.27 -0.60 -1.28
N THR A 47 -28.60 -0.75 -1.30
CA THR A 47 -29.35 -1.39 -0.22
C THR A 47 -28.90 -2.83 -0.01
N PHE A 48 -28.72 -3.58 -1.10
CA PHE A 48 -28.23 -4.96 -1.05
C PHE A 48 -26.81 -5.04 -0.46
N ILE A 49 -25.87 -4.22 -0.97
CA ILE A 49 -24.49 -4.17 -0.47
C ILE A 49 -24.47 -3.81 1.03
N TYR A 50 -25.20 -2.76 1.43
CA TYR A 50 -25.30 -2.37 2.84
C TYR A 50 -25.81 -3.51 3.72
N THR A 51 -26.83 -4.24 3.27
CA THR A 51 -27.41 -5.36 4.04
C THR A 51 -26.39 -6.49 4.24
N VAL A 52 -25.63 -6.85 3.20
CA VAL A 52 -24.59 -7.87 3.27
C VAL A 52 -23.46 -7.44 4.22
N GLU A 53 -22.96 -6.23 4.05
CA GLU A 53 -21.90 -5.67 4.90
C GLU A 53 -22.36 -5.52 6.35
N TYR A 54 -23.62 -5.12 6.60
CA TYR A 54 -24.21 -5.05 7.95
C TYR A 54 -24.23 -6.40 8.65
N LYS A 55 -24.62 -7.46 7.93
CA LYS A 55 -24.58 -8.81 8.49
C LYS A 55 -23.15 -9.24 8.84
N ASN A 56 -22.20 -8.97 7.95
CA ASN A 56 -20.81 -9.41 8.11
C ASN A 56 -20.05 -8.62 9.18
N HIS A 57 -20.34 -7.33 9.34
CA HIS A 57 -19.56 -6.41 10.16
C HIS A 57 -20.24 -5.97 11.44
N VAL A 58 -21.58 -5.94 11.51
CA VAL A 58 -22.28 -5.51 12.72
C VAL A 58 -22.91 -6.69 13.44
N LEU A 59 -23.73 -7.50 12.77
CA LEU A 59 -24.46 -8.58 13.44
C LEU A 59 -23.54 -9.66 14.04
N ASN A 60 -22.45 -9.98 13.34
CA ASN A 60 -21.50 -11.00 13.77
C ASN A 60 -20.36 -10.44 14.65
N ALA A 61 -20.32 -9.13 14.90
CA ALA A 61 -19.24 -8.51 15.64
C ALA A 61 -19.47 -8.59 17.16
N PRO A 62 -18.38 -8.66 17.95
CA PRO A 62 -18.41 -8.38 19.38
C PRO A 62 -19.18 -7.09 19.69
N GLN A 63 -19.95 -7.09 20.78
CA GLN A 63 -20.89 -6.01 21.11
C GLN A 63 -20.22 -4.62 21.13
N HIS A 64 -19.00 -4.53 21.67
CA HIS A 64 -18.25 -3.27 21.76
C HIS A 64 -17.82 -2.71 20.40
N LEU A 65 -17.79 -3.52 19.34
CA LEU A 65 -17.44 -3.07 17.99
C LEU A 65 -18.65 -2.65 17.14
N GLN A 66 -19.87 -3.03 17.53
CA GLN A 66 -21.06 -2.89 16.67
C GLN A 66 -21.36 -1.43 16.29
N GLU A 67 -21.28 -0.50 17.25
CA GLU A 67 -21.56 0.92 16.99
C GLU A 67 -20.52 1.58 16.09
N ALA A 68 -19.24 1.20 16.23
CA ALA A 68 -18.18 1.65 15.32
C ALA A 68 -18.38 1.06 13.92
N ASN A 69 -18.71 -0.24 13.85
CA ASN A 69 -18.87 -0.95 12.59
C ASN A 69 -20.05 -0.44 11.74
N LYS A 70 -21.05 0.20 12.36
CA LYS A 70 -22.11 0.92 11.61
C LYS A 70 -21.53 2.06 10.77
N ASP A 71 -20.62 2.87 11.32
CA ASP A 71 -19.96 3.93 10.56
C ASP A 71 -18.98 3.37 9.52
N TYR A 72 -18.27 2.29 9.88
CA TYR A 72 -17.38 1.58 8.96
C TYR A 72 -18.08 1.17 7.67
N ILE A 73 -19.28 0.58 7.76
CA ILE A 73 -20.01 0.13 6.57
C ILE A 73 -20.35 1.31 5.66
N ILE A 74 -20.75 2.44 6.25
CA ILE A 74 -21.03 3.65 5.48
C ILE A 74 -19.75 4.16 4.80
N ALA A 75 -18.64 4.23 5.55
CA ALA A 75 -17.34 4.61 5.02
C ALA A 75 -16.89 3.67 3.89
N LYS A 76 -17.08 2.34 4.05
CA LYS A 76 -16.74 1.29 3.10
C LYS A 76 -17.54 1.37 1.80
N ILE A 77 -18.83 1.62 1.88
CA ILE A 77 -19.64 1.81 0.67
C ILE A 77 -19.16 3.04 -0.12
N ILE A 78 -18.87 4.14 0.57
CA ILE A 78 -18.33 5.35 -0.07
C ILE A 78 -16.92 5.10 -0.62
N SER A 79 -16.08 4.37 0.12
CA SER A 79 -14.71 4.04 -0.28
C SER A 79 -14.68 3.21 -1.56
N ASN A 80 -15.67 2.34 -1.79
CA ASN A 80 -15.80 1.60 -3.04
C ASN A 80 -15.95 2.54 -4.26
N TYR A 81 -16.78 3.58 -4.15
CA TYR A 81 -16.92 4.59 -5.21
C TYR A 81 -15.66 5.45 -5.37
N TYR A 82 -15.03 5.80 -4.26
CA TYR A 82 -13.78 6.55 -4.24
C TYR A 82 -12.63 5.77 -4.90
N ALA A 83 -12.45 4.49 -4.53
CA ALA A 83 -11.50 3.57 -5.11
C ALA A 83 -11.77 3.31 -6.59
N PHE A 84 -13.04 3.13 -6.98
CA PHE A 84 -13.42 3.02 -8.38
C PHE A 84 -13.00 4.25 -9.18
N SER A 85 -13.20 5.44 -8.62
CA SER A 85 -12.84 6.71 -9.27
C SER A 85 -11.32 6.85 -9.41
N ILE A 86 -10.56 6.51 -8.36
CA ILE A 86 -9.09 6.50 -8.40
C ILE A 86 -8.58 5.54 -9.47
N LYS A 87 -9.06 4.30 -9.47
CA LYS A 87 -8.59 3.24 -10.40
C LYS A 87 -8.96 3.54 -11.85
N THR A 88 -10.22 3.93 -12.09
CA THR A 88 -10.76 4.11 -13.45
C THR A 88 -10.20 5.37 -14.10
N PHE A 89 -10.15 6.47 -13.35
CA PHE A 89 -9.72 7.77 -13.89
C PHE A 89 -8.25 8.10 -13.58
N LYS A 90 -7.52 7.19 -12.91
CA LYS A 90 -6.12 7.37 -12.50
C LYS A 90 -5.89 8.65 -11.70
N LEU A 91 -6.86 9.01 -10.86
CA LEU A 91 -6.80 10.22 -10.05
C LEU A 91 -5.95 10.00 -8.80
N ARG A 92 -5.20 11.03 -8.40
CA ARG A 92 -4.51 11.04 -7.11
C ARG A 92 -5.50 11.21 -5.97
N THR A 93 -5.21 10.66 -4.78
CA THR A 93 -6.12 10.75 -3.62
C THR A 93 -6.37 12.19 -3.15
N ASN A 94 -5.46 13.12 -3.45
CA ASN A 94 -5.60 14.54 -3.14
C ASN A 94 -6.31 15.36 -4.24
N ASN A 95 -6.87 14.71 -5.27
CA ASN A 95 -7.57 15.41 -6.34
C ASN A 95 -8.92 15.98 -5.87
N ILE A 96 -9.18 17.26 -6.18
CA ILE A 96 -10.40 17.97 -5.78
C ILE A 96 -11.69 17.31 -6.30
N LEU A 97 -11.64 16.64 -7.45
CA LEU A 97 -12.80 15.95 -8.02
C LEU A 97 -13.26 14.77 -7.16
N LEU A 98 -12.37 14.24 -6.33
CA LEU A 98 -12.71 13.18 -5.40
C LEU A 98 -13.27 13.69 -4.06
N TYR A 99 -13.24 15.01 -3.81
CA TYR A 99 -13.71 15.60 -2.55
C TYR A 99 -15.15 15.21 -2.15
N PRO A 100 -16.11 15.12 -3.09
CA PRO A 100 -17.47 14.68 -2.75
C PRO A 100 -17.55 13.23 -2.22
N LEU A 101 -16.53 12.41 -2.47
CA LEU A 101 -16.43 11.04 -1.97
C LEU A 101 -15.49 10.95 -0.76
N SER A 102 -14.32 11.60 -0.82
CA SER A 102 -13.32 11.52 0.23
C SER A 102 -13.77 12.16 1.53
N LYS A 103 -14.45 13.32 1.48
CA LYS A 103 -14.92 14.00 2.69
C LYS A 103 -15.93 13.17 3.49
N PRO A 104 -17.04 12.67 2.92
CA PRO A 104 -17.97 11.85 3.68
C PRO A 104 -17.36 10.50 4.09
N MET A 105 -16.53 9.88 3.24
CA MET A 105 -15.80 8.65 3.62
C MET A 105 -14.96 8.88 4.89
N MET A 106 -14.13 9.93 4.89
CA MET A 106 -13.27 10.24 6.04
C MET A 106 -14.07 10.68 7.27
N TYR A 107 -15.22 11.34 7.09
CA TYR A 107 -16.12 11.68 8.19
C TYR A 107 -16.59 10.42 8.93
N PHE A 108 -17.16 9.44 8.22
CA PHE A 108 -17.64 8.20 8.85
C PHE A 108 -16.48 7.34 9.39
N TYR A 109 -15.37 7.28 8.66
CA TYR A 109 -14.15 6.62 9.14
C TYR A 109 -13.70 7.18 10.50
N GLN A 110 -13.60 8.49 10.63
CA GLN A 110 -13.18 9.15 11.88
C GLN A 110 -14.23 8.98 13.00
N GLN A 111 -15.52 9.09 12.68
CA GLN A 111 -16.58 8.86 13.67
C GLN A 111 -16.54 7.44 14.24
N GLY A 112 -16.36 6.43 13.38
CA GLY A 112 -16.23 5.06 13.83
C GLY A 112 -14.95 4.82 14.65
N LEU A 113 -13.81 5.39 14.23
CA LEU A 113 -12.56 5.30 15.00
C LEU A 113 -12.70 5.89 16.41
N ASN A 114 -13.42 7.00 16.58
CA ASN A 114 -13.64 7.63 17.88
C ASN A 114 -14.45 6.75 18.86
N LYS A 115 -15.15 5.74 18.34
CA LYS A 115 -15.91 4.76 19.15
C LYS A 115 -15.08 3.54 19.53
N LEU A 116 -13.89 3.38 18.95
CA LEU A 116 -12.96 2.29 19.25
C LEU A 116 -11.90 2.73 20.25
N GLU A 117 -11.58 1.85 21.20
CA GLU A 117 -10.42 2.00 22.08
C GLU A 117 -9.14 2.20 21.25
N LEU A 118 -8.15 2.92 21.78
CA LEU A 118 -6.92 3.24 21.04
C LEU A 118 -6.10 1.99 20.68
N ASP A 119 -6.15 0.96 21.52
CA ASP A 119 -5.45 -0.32 21.34
C ASP A 119 -6.22 -1.34 20.49
N GLU A 120 -7.38 -0.95 19.94
CA GLU A 120 -8.26 -1.84 19.21
C GLU A 120 -7.65 -2.22 17.84
N PRO A 121 -7.31 -3.50 17.61
CA PRO A 121 -6.62 -3.94 16.39
C PRO A 121 -7.40 -3.68 15.11
N ILE A 122 -8.73 -3.63 15.19
CA ILE A 122 -9.60 -3.37 14.03
C ILE A 122 -9.34 -1.97 13.43
N ARG A 123 -8.85 -1.02 14.24
CA ARG A 123 -8.39 0.29 13.76
C ARG A 123 -7.36 0.16 12.64
N VAL A 124 -6.48 -0.83 12.74
CA VAL A 124 -5.41 -1.03 11.75
C VAL A 124 -5.97 -1.54 10.42
N SER A 125 -6.93 -2.47 10.48
CA SER A 125 -7.63 -2.94 9.29
C SER A 125 -8.39 -1.79 8.59
N TRP A 126 -8.95 -0.86 9.35
CA TRP A 126 -9.58 0.32 8.76
C TRP A 126 -8.57 1.29 8.14
N PHE A 127 -7.42 1.52 8.79
CA PHE A 127 -6.34 2.32 8.20
C PHE A 127 -5.85 1.71 6.87
N ASN A 128 -5.71 0.37 6.81
CA ASN A 128 -5.41 -0.32 5.56
C ASN A 128 -6.42 0.04 4.48
N GLU A 129 -7.71 -0.06 4.78
CA GLU A 129 -8.76 0.09 3.79
C GLU A 129 -8.95 1.54 3.32
N PHE A 130 -9.02 2.49 4.26
CA PHE A 130 -9.38 3.88 3.94
C PHE A 130 -8.19 4.76 3.59
N GLU A 131 -6.99 4.42 4.05
CA GLU A 131 -5.78 5.21 3.80
C GLU A 131 -4.79 4.48 2.88
N LEU A 132 -4.30 3.31 3.29
CA LEU A 132 -3.22 2.62 2.57
C LEU A 132 -3.64 2.11 1.19
N LEU A 133 -4.77 1.40 1.08
CA LEU A 133 -5.26 0.89 -0.20
C LEU A 133 -5.55 2.02 -1.18
N MET A 134 -6.06 3.15 -0.69
CA MET A 134 -6.33 4.32 -1.52
C MET A 134 -5.04 4.93 -2.07
N TYR A 135 -4.00 5.01 -1.24
CA TYR A 135 -2.65 5.37 -1.70
C TYR A 135 -2.11 4.38 -2.73
N ASN A 136 -2.24 3.07 -2.48
CA ASN A 136 -1.77 2.03 -3.38
C ASN A 136 -2.45 2.10 -4.75
N TYR A 137 -3.78 2.32 -4.78
CA TYR A 137 -4.54 2.51 -6.01
C TYR A 137 -4.11 3.75 -6.76
N SER A 138 -3.86 4.85 -6.07
CA SER A 138 -3.41 6.08 -6.71
C SER A 138 -2.01 5.98 -7.31
N ASN A 139 -1.13 5.15 -6.76
CA ASN A 139 0.26 5.04 -7.24
C ASN A 139 0.53 3.77 -8.05
N ASN A 140 -0.51 2.98 -8.36
CA ASN A 140 -0.39 1.69 -9.03
C ASN A 140 0.64 0.76 -8.33
N GLY A 141 0.69 0.80 -6.99
CA GLY A 141 1.63 0.01 -6.19
C GLY A 141 3.11 0.40 -6.33
N LYS A 142 3.43 1.57 -6.92
CA LYS A 142 4.81 2.09 -7.00
C LYS A 142 5.14 2.90 -5.74
N TYR A 143 5.90 2.30 -4.83
CA TYR A 143 6.34 2.93 -3.58
C TYR A 143 7.65 3.72 -3.73
N GLY A 144 7.90 4.63 -2.79
CA GLY A 144 9.09 5.49 -2.75
C GLY A 144 8.89 6.90 -3.29
N SER A 145 7.66 7.26 -3.67
CA SER A 145 7.32 8.56 -4.25
C SER A 145 6.23 9.33 -3.49
N LEU A 146 5.93 8.92 -2.25
CA LEU A 146 4.92 9.56 -1.42
C LEU A 146 5.17 11.07 -1.26
N ALA A 147 6.39 11.44 -0.85
CA ALA A 147 6.80 12.85 -0.67
C ALA A 147 6.77 13.66 -1.96
N LYS A 148 7.13 13.05 -3.09
CA LYS A 148 7.05 13.67 -4.42
C LYS A 148 5.61 13.98 -4.81
N ASN A 149 4.68 13.08 -4.53
CA ASN A 149 3.30 13.16 -5.04
C ASN A 149 2.37 13.96 -4.12
N TYR A 150 2.63 13.96 -2.81
CA TYR A 150 1.75 14.51 -1.78
C TYR A 150 2.40 15.57 -0.90
N GLY A 151 3.70 15.79 -1.04
CA GLY A 151 4.47 16.74 -0.25
C GLY A 151 4.96 16.17 1.07
N HIS A 152 6.04 16.76 1.59
CA HIS A 152 6.77 16.23 2.75
C HIS A 152 5.91 16.15 4.02
N LYS A 153 5.10 17.18 4.33
CA LYS A 153 4.29 17.22 5.56
C LYS A 153 3.26 16.09 5.64
N TYR A 154 2.51 15.87 4.56
CA TYR A 154 1.55 14.76 4.47
C TYR A 154 2.27 13.42 4.59
N SER A 155 3.36 13.28 3.84
CA SER A 155 4.11 12.03 3.74
C SER A 155 4.72 11.62 5.07
N LYS A 156 5.28 12.58 5.83
CA LYS A 156 5.80 12.33 7.17
C LYS A 156 4.69 11.79 8.08
N LYS A 157 3.55 12.49 8.14
CA LYS A 157 2.42 12.04 8.95
C LYS A 157 1.97 10.63 8.56
N PHE A 158 1.79 10.37 7.26
CA PHE A 158 1.37 9.05 6.79
C PHE A 158 2.35 7.94 7.15
N ILE A 159 3.66 8.19 7.08
CA ILE A 159 4.68 7.21 7.47
C ILE A 159 4.73 7.01 8.99
N ASP A 160 4.54 8.05 9.78
CA ASP A 160 4.43 7.93 11.25
C ASP A 160 3.16 7.14 11.64
N ASP A 161 2.02 7.43 11.01
CA ASP A 161 0.78 6.68 11.20
C ASP A 161 0.94 5.22 10.76
N LEU A 162 1.64 4.96 9.66
CA LEU A 162 1.95 3.60 9.18
C LEU A 162 2.81 2.83 10.19
N TYR A 163 3.84 3.47 10.76
CA TYR A 163 4.69 2.87 11.79
C TYR A 163 3.89 2.50 13.04
N TYR A 164 3.07 3.45 13.55
CA TYR A 164 2.19 3.21 14.69
C TYR A 164 1.24 2.03 14.45
N ASN A 165 0.72 1.90 13.25
CA ASN A 165 -0.17 0.79 12.91
C ASN A 165 0.57 -0.57 12.81
N ILE A 166 1.84 -0.60 12.37
CA ILE A 166 2.66 -1.83 12.41
C ILE A 166 2.86 -2.28 13.87
N GLU A 167 3.15 -1.33 14.77
CA GLU A 167 3.26 -1.59 16.20
C GLU A 167 1.96 -2.16 16.77
N LEU A 168 0.85 -1.48 16.49
CA LEU A 168 -0.48 -1.86 17.00
C LEU A 168 -0.89 -3.26 16.53
N PHE A 169 -0.58 -3.63 15.28
CA PHE A 169 -0.80 -5.00 14.80
C PHE A 169 -0.08 -6.02 15.67
N ASN A 170 1.22 -5.79 15.93
CA ASN A 170 2.01 -6.75 16.67
C ASN A 170 1.57 -6.86 18.14
N GLN A 171 1.24 -5.74 18.78
CA GLN A 171 0.77 -5.71 20.16
C GLN A 171 -0.60 -6.39 20.32
N SER A 172 -1.52 -6.17 19.36
CA SER A 172 -2.91 -6.60 19.47
C SER A 172 -3.22 -7.95 18.79
N LYS A 173 -2.20 -8.69 18.32
CA LYS A 173 -2.35 -10.01 17.65
C LYS A 173 -3.17 -11.05 18.44
N LYS A 174 -3.12 -10.99 19.78
CA LYS A 174 -3.93 -11.87 20.65
C LYS A 174 -5.41 -11.47 20.68
N LYS A 175 -5.73 -10.17 20.75
CA LYS A 175 -7.11 -9.64 20.77
C LYS A 175 -7.82 -9.99 19.45
N ILE A 176 -7.09 -9.90 18.33
CA ILE A 176 -7.54 -10.38 17.01
C ILE A 176 -7.94 -11.86 17.05
N ASN A 177 -7.13 -12.70 17.69
CA ASN A 177 -7.41 -14.13 17.80
C ASN A 177 -8.64 -14.45 18.61
N THR A 178 -8.89 -13.69 19.67
CA THR A 178 -10.16 -13.78 20.38
C THR A 178 -11.34 -13.50 19.45
N TYR A 179 -11.29 -12.47 18.61
CA TYR A 179 -12.41 -12.20 17.69
C TYR A 179 -12.61 -13.29 16.65
N TYR A 180 -11.52 -13.74 16.03
CA TYR A 180 -11.58 -14.79 15.01
C TYR A 180 -12.14 -16.09 15.60
N SER A 181 -11.67 -16.50 16.78
CA SER A 181 -12.13 -17.71 17.47
C SER A 181 -13.60 -17.62 17.90
N LEU A 182 -14.09 -16.43 18.23
CA LEU A 182 -15.51 -16.17 18.52
C LEU A 182 -16.40 -16.11 17.26
N GLY A 183 -15.84 -16.36 16.07
CA GLY A 183 -16.60 -16.46 14.83
C GLY A 183 -16.72 -15.14 14.05
N TYR A 184 -16.08 -14.05 14.51
CA TYR A 184 -16.00 -12.81 13.76
C TYR A 184 -14.94 -12.90 12.65
N LYS A 185 -15.26 -13.70 11.62
CA LYS A 185 -14.38 -14.04 10.50
C LYS A 185 -14.77 -13.29 9.24
N ASN A 186 -14.07 -12.19 8.98
CA ASN A 186 -14.24 -11.37 7.78
C ASN A 186 -12.89 -10.76 7.39
N GLU A 187 -12.85 -9.88 6.39
CA GLU A 187 -11.61 -9.28 5.90
C GLU A 187 -10.83 -8.51 6.99
N LEU A 188 -11.52 -7.97 8.01
CA LEU A 188 -10.91 -7.24 9.12
C LEU A 188 -10.09 -8.14 10.06
N THR A 189 -10.34 -9.45 10.05
CA THR A 189 -9.67 -10.44 10.93
C THR A 189 -8.88 -11.51 10.17
N THR A 190 -9.17 -11.73 8.88
CA THR A 190 -8.58 -12.81 8.06
C THR A 190 -7.40 -12.38 7.19
N THR A 191 -7.32 -11.10 6.79
CA THR A 191 -6.29 -10.61 5.83
C THR A 191 -5.07 -9.99 6.52
N LEU A 192 -4.93 -10.20 7.82
CA LEU A 192 -4.07 -9.37 8.66
C LEU A 192 -2.57 -9.59 8.43
N LEU A 193 -2.13 -10.83 8.22
CA LEU A 193 -0.74 -11.11 7.86
C LEU A 193 -0.36 -10.43 6.55
N GLN A 194 -1.24 -10.48 5.55
CA GLN A 194 -1.03 -9.80 4.28
C GLN A 194 -0.96 -8.28 4.48
N ASN A 195 -1.90 -7.70 5.22
CA ASN A 195 -1.88 -6.25 5.51
C ASN A 195 -0.60 -5.85 6.25
N PHE A 196 -0.19 -6.61 7.26
CA PHE A 196 1.04 -6.37 8.01
C PHE A 196 2.29 -6.35 7.12
N LEU A 197 2.44 -7.34 6.22
CA LEU A 197 3.55 -7.37 5.26
C LEU A 197 3.52 -6.17 4.29
N ASN A 198 2.33 -5.78 3.82
CA ASN A 198 2.15 -4.62 2.97
C ASN A 198 2.51 -3.30 3.70
N PHE A 199 2.19 -3.18 4.99
CA PHE A 199 2.52 -1.98 5.77
C PHE A 199 4.04 -1.81 5.87
N ILE A 200 4.74 -2.89 6.19
CA ILE A 200 6.21 -2.90 6.20
C ILE A 200 6.75 -2.54 4.82
N GLN A 201 6.18 -3.12 3.75
CA GLN A 201 6.62 -2.84 2.39
C GLN A 201 6.50 -1.34 2.04
N VAL A 202 5.40 -0.68 2.39
CA VAL A 202 5.27 0.76 2.15
C VAL A 202 6.24 1.55 3.03
N TYR A 203 6.37 1.20 4.30
CA TYR A 203 7.29 1.89 5.22
C TYR A 203 8.73 1.85 4.73
N VAL A 204 9.27 0.66 4.43
CA VAL A 204 10.68 0.51 4.00
C VAL A 204 10.98 1.15 2.65
N ASN A 205 9.95 1.44 1.85
CA ASN A 205 10.09 2.11 0.58
C ASN A 205 9.88 3.62 0.66
N ASP A 206 9.11 4.17 1.61
CA ASP A 206 8.78 5.60 1.66
C ASP A 206 9.32 6.34 2.91
N TYR A 207 9.95 5.66 3.88
CA TYR A 207 10.48 6.26 5.13
C TYR A 207 11.43 7.46 4.90
N HIS A 208 12.11 7.47 3.77
CA HIS A 208 13.13 8.46 3.46
C HIS A 208 12.52 9.84 3.14
N LEU A 209 11.23 9.90 2.77
CA LEU A 209 10.49 11.12 2.43
C LEU A 209 11.15 11.94 1.29
N ASN A 210 11.74 11.27 0.32
CA ASN A 210 12.50 11.91 -0.76
C ASN A 210 11.54 12.51 -1.80
N GLN A 211 11.68 13.80 -2.05
CA GLN A 211 10.90 14.54 -3.05
C GLN A 211 11.24 14.13 -4.49
N ASN A 212 12.40 13.52 -4.73
CA ASN A 212 12.81 13.00 -6.04
C ASN A 212 12.26 11.58 -6.33
N GLY A 213 11.79 10.87 -5.29
CA GLY A 213 10.98 9.66 -5.45
C GLY A 213 11.74 8.33 -5.61
N PHE A 214 13.05 8.28 -5.31
CA PHE A 214 13.82 7.03 -5.33
C PHE A 214 14.38 6.72 -3.93
N PRO A 215 14.13 5.51 -3.37
CA PRO A 215 14.54 5.16 -2.01
C PRO A 215 16.03 4.85 -1.87
N LEU A 216 16.67 4.28 -2.89
CA LEU A 216 18.05 3.80 -2.82
C LEU A 216 19.02 4.78 -3.47
N ASN A 217 19.17 5.96 -2.87
CA ASN A 217 20.16 6.95 -3.28
C ASN A 217 21.13 7.27 -2.13
N THR A 218 22.19 7.99 -2.42
CA THR A 218 23.22 8.39 -1.43
C THR A 218 22.63 9.06 -0.20
N GLU A 219 21.84 10.13 -0.38
CA GLU A 219 21.24 10.90 0.72
C GLU A 219 20.40 10.02 1.66
N ASN A 220 19.58 9.13 1.11
CA ASN A 220 18.71 8.26 1.89
C ASN A 220 19.51 7.18 2.63
N LEU A 221 20.53 6.61 1.98
CA LEU A 221 21.37 5.59 2.59
C LEU A 221 22.23 6.19 3.72
N GLU A 222 22.75 7.40 3.53
CA GLU A 222 23.41 8.19 4.58
C GLU A 222 22.44 8.51 5.73
N LYS A 223 21.19 8.85 5.43
CA LYS A 223 20.17 9.11 6.45
C LYS A 223 19.92 7.87 7.32
N VAL A 224 19.79 6.69 6.71
CA VAL A 224 19.62 5.43 7.46
C VAL A 224 20.84 5.07 8.28
N SER A 225 22.05 5.29 7.77
CA SER A 225 23.27 4.92 8.49
C SER A 225 23.61 5.84 9.67
N ASN A 226 22.96 7.01 9.77
CA ASN A 226 23.25 8.02 10.79
C ASN A 226 22.09 8.31 11.75
N SER A 227 20.85 7.95 11.42
CA SER A 227 19.68 8.30 12.24
C SER A 227 19.35 7.23 13.28
N THR A 228 19.53 7.57 14.57
CA THR A 228 19.14 6.70 15.69
C THR A 228 17.64 6.39 15.72
N ASP A 229 16.78 7.38 15.47
CA ASP A 229 15.32 7.15 15.39
C ASP A 229 14.96 6.14 14.28
N LEU A 230 15.54 6.26 13.08
CA LEU A 230 15.30 5.28 12.03
C LEU A 230 15.85 3.90 12.38
N TYR A 231 17.03 3.84 13.01
CA TYR A 231 17.60 2.59 13.50
C TYR A 231 16.66 1.87 14.47
N GLU A 232 16.18 2.55 15.51
CA GLU A 232 15.24 2.00 16.49
C GLU A 232 13.94 1.53 15.83
N ARG A 233 13.41 2.31 14.88
CA ARG A 233 12.21 1.91 14.13
C ARG A 233 12.43 0.66 13.29
N PHE A 234 13.57 0.53 12.60
CA PHE A 234 13.87 -0.66 11.82
C PHE A 234 14.15 -1.88 12.69
N GLU A 235 14.83 -1.74 13.82
CA GLU A 235 15.00 -2.80 14.84
C GLU A 235 13.63 -3.31 15.32
N ASN A 236 12.74 -2.39 15.71
CA ASN A 236 11.38 -2.73 16.12
C ASN A 236 10.60 -3.44 15.02
N ILE A 237 10.62 -2.92 13.77
CA ILE A 237 9.97 -3.58 12.63
C ILE A 237 10.54 -4.98 12.41
N GLY A 238 11.86 -5.15 12.46
CA GLY A 238 12.52 -6.44 12.27
C GLY A 238 12.06 -7.46 13.30
N ARG A 239 12.02 -7.07 14.58
CA ARG A 239 11.54 -7.90 15.68
C ARG A 239 10.05 -8.22 15.55
N TRP A 240 9.21 -7.21 15.35
CA TRP A 240 7.76 -7.38 15.20
C TRP A 240 7.40 -8.25 14.01
N ASN A 241 8.15 -8.16 12.92
CA ASN A 241 7.94 -9.00 11.75
C ASN A 241 8.16 -10.49 12.05
N ASP A 242 9.26 -10.82 12.73
CA ASP A 242 9.51 -12.21 13.14
C ASP A 242 8.43 -12.70 14.11
N GLU A 243 8.10 -11.90 15.12
CA GLU A 243 7.10 -12.25 16.14
C GLU A 243 5.69 -12.46 15.53
N PHE A 244 5.27 -11.60 14.61
CA PHE A 244 3.94 -11.64 14.02
C PHE A 244 3.79 -12.79 13.02
N VAL A 245 4.81 -13.01 12.18
CA VAL A 245 4.82 -14.10 11.20
C VAL A 245 4.83 -15.46 11.91
N GLU A 246 5.66 -15.64 12.94
CA GLU A 246 5.70 -16.89 13.70
C GLU A 246 4.40 -17.12 14.48
N TYR A 247 3.79 -16.06 15.03
CA TYR A 247 2.47 -16.16 15.66
C TYR A 247 1.41 -16.68 14.68
N TYR A 248 1.35 -16.12 13.46
CA TYR A 248 0.40 -16.57 12.45
C TYR A 248 0.65 -18.00 11.98
N LYS A 249 1.91 -18.41 11.85
CA LYS A 249 2.28 -19.79 11.51
C LYS A 249 1.77 -20.80 12.54
N ILE A 250 1.85 -20.46 13.84
CA ILE A 250 1.44 -21.35 14.94
C ILE A 250 -0.09 -21.38 15.08
N TYR A 251 -0.75 -20.23 15.10
CA TYR A 251 -2.17 -20.13 15.48
C TYR A 251 -3.12 -20.11 14.27
N TYR A 252 -2.63 -19.77 13.08
CA TYR A 252 -3.41 -19.65 11.84
C TYR A 252 -2.69 -20.30 10.64
N PRO A 253 -2.35 -21.60 10.73
CA PRO A 253 -1.51 -22.25 9.73
C PRO A 253 -2.12 -22.19 8.33
N LYS A 254 -3.46 -22.23 8.19
CA LYS A 254 -4.12 -22.17 6.87
C LYS A 254 -3.95 -20.80 6.21
N GLU A 255 -4.19 -19.73 6.96
CA GLU A 255 -4.01 -18.35 6.48
C GLU A 255 -2.53 -18.06 6.22
N TYR A 256 -1.65 -18.50 7.12
CA TYR A 256 -0.21 -18.43 6.94
C TYR A 256 0.22 -19.14 5.65
N ASP A 257 -0.17 -20.40 5.45
CA ASP A 257 0.19 -21.18 4.27
C ASP A 257 -0.37 -20.56 3.00
N ALA A 258 -1.56 -19.96 3.05
CA ALA A 258 -2.14 -19.26 1.91
C ALA A 258 -1.33 -18.00 1.55
N ILE A 259 -0.83 -17.25 2.53
CA ILE A 259 -0.13 -15.98 2.33
C ILE A 259 1.36 -16.20 2.00
N MET A 260 2.02 -17.06 2.77
CA MET A 260 3.44 -17.40 2.66
C MET A 260 3.70 -18.55 1.69
N ASN A 261 2.82 -18.75 0.71
CA ASN A 261 2.99 -19.77 -0.31
C ASN A 261 3.99 -19.32 -1.38
N PRO A 262 5.13 -20.02 -1.56
CA PRO A 262 6.07 -19.67 -2.61
C PRO A 262 5.49 -19.84 -4.01
N LYS A 263 4.43 -20.65 -4.19
CA LYS A 263 3.74 -20.93 -5.47
C LYS A 263 2.85 -19.79 -5.98
N ARG A 264 2.69 -18.70 -5.22
CA ARG A 264 1.82 -17.55 -5.59
C ARG A 264 2.43 -16.60 -6.63
N GLY A 265 3.65 -16.87 -7.08
CA GLY A 265 4.29 -16.10 -8.14
C GLY A 265 5.10 -14.89 -7.68
N TRP A 266 5.62 -14.16 -8.65
CA TRP A 266 6.55 -13.04 -8.45
C TRP A 266 5.96 -11.85 -7.68
N TYR A 267 4.66 -11.61 -7.78
CA TYR A 267 3.95 -10.49 -7.12
C TYR A 267 3.22 -10.97 -5.85
N SER A 268 3.80 -11.92 -5.13
CA SER A 268 3.22 -12.51 -3.92
C SER A 268 3.74 -11.87 -2.63
N ASP A 269 2.95 -11.98 -1.58
CA ASP A 269 3.30 -11.54 -0.22
C ASP A 269 4.58 -12.26 0.28
N TYR A 270 4.81 -13.51 -0.14
CA TYR A 270 6.04 -14.26 0.15
C TYR A 270 7.28 -13.56 -0.42
N ARG A 271 7.24 -13.11 -1.69
CA ARG A 271 8.35 -12.36 -2.28
C ARG A 271 8.60 -11.06 -1.52
N ASP A 272 7.52 -10.35 -1.17
CA ASP A 272 7.62 -9.06 -0.49
C ASP A 272 8.14 -9.20 0.94
N TYR A 273 7.81 -10.28 1.65
CA TYR A 273 8.42 -10.63 2.92
C TYR A 273 9.96 -10.73 2.84
N TYR A 274 10.51 -11.46 1.87
CA TYR A 274 11.97 -11.57 1.73
C TYR A 274 12.61 -10.26 1.26
N LEU A 275 11.94 -9.49 0.41
CA LEU A 275 12.44 -8.18 -0.01
C LEU A 275 12.48 -7.19 1.17
N ASN A 276 11.47 -7.21 2.02
CA ASN A 276 11.41 -6.40 3.24
C ASN A 276 12.49 -6.86 4.24
N MET A 277 12.64 -8.18 4.44
CA MET A 277 13.69 -8.76 5.28
C MET A 277 15.09 -8.32 4.85
N LEU A 278 15.37 -8.35 3.55
CA LEU A 278 16.63 -7.87 2.98
C LEU A 278 16.86 -6.39 3.33
N LYS A 279 15.89 -5.52 3.05
CA LYS A 279 16.00 -4.07 3.31
C LYS A 279 16.17 -3.75 4.79
N VAL A 280 15.28 -4.25 5.65
CA VAL A 280 15.30 -3.96 7.09
C VAL A 280 16.61 -4.43 7.71
N SER A 281 17.03 -5.66 7.42
CA SER A 281 18.30 -6.19 7.96
C SER A 281 19.50 -5.41 7.45
N SER A 282 19.54 -5.03 6.17
CA SER A 282 20.61 -4.18 5.64
C SER A 282 20.63 -2.81 6.31
N TYR A 283 19.49 -2.15 6.49
CA TYR A 283 19.41 -0.83 7.11
C TYR A 283 19.87 -0.82 8.57
N ILE A 284 19.49 -1.85 9.34
CA ILE A 284 20.01 -2.08 10.69
C ILE A 284 21.54 -2.17 10.67
N LEU A 285 22.10 -3.02 9.81
CA LEU A 285 23.55 -3.19 9.72
C LEU A 285 24.25 -1.92 9.21
N PHE A 286 23.63 -1.14 8.33
CA PHE A 286 24.21 0.11 7.84
C PHE A 286 24.47 1.08 8.99
N TYR A 287 23.49 1.25 9.88
CA TYR A 287 23.67 2.04 11.09
C TYR A 287 24.75 1.45 11.98
N LYS A 288 24.67 0.15 12.31
CA LYS A 288 25.61 -0.47 13.25
C LYS A 288 27.06 -0.43 12.78
N ILE A 289 27.30 -0.65 11.48
CA ILE A 289 28.65 -0.58 10.90
C ILE A 289 29.14 0.87 10.88
N ASN A 290 28.30 1.82 10.48
CA ASN A 290 28.69 3.23 10.38
C ASN A 290 28.93 3.89 11.74
N GLN A 291 28.29 3.40 12.80
CA GLN A 291 28.50 3.86 14.18
C GLN A 291 29.53 3.02 14.95
N ASP A 292 30.26 2.12 14.30
CA ASP A 292 31.27 1.23 14.93
C ASP A 292 30.72 0.37 16.11
N ILE A 293 29.43 0.02 16.09
CA ILE A 293 28.76 -0.83 17.10
C ILE A 293 28.36 -2.22 16.57
N PHE A 294 28.81 -2.56 15.36
CA PHE A 294 28.55 -3.85 14.75
C PHE A 294 29.38 -4.97 15.43
N ASP A 295 28.73 -6.10 15.71
CA ASP A 295 29.37 -7.27 16.31
C ASP A 295 28.99 -8.55 15.54
N CYS A 296 29.99 -9.31 15.08
CA CYS A 296 29.78 -10.49 14.23
C CYS A 296 28.89 -11.57 14.88
N HIS A 297 28.91 -11.72 16.21
CA HIS A 297 28.15 -12.73 16.92
C HIS A 297 26.72 -12.25 17.21
N MET A 298 26.58 -11.03 17.71
CA MET A 298 25.28 -10.43 18.04
C MET A 298 24.46 -10.15 16.78
N ASP A 299 25.12 -9.73 15.68
CA ASP A 299 24.46 -9.37 14.42
C ASP A 299 24.35 -10.52 13.42
N LYS A 300 24.78 -11.72 13.81
CA LYS A 300 24.75 -12.94 13.00
C LYS A 300 23.38 -13.17 12.34
N ASN A 301 22.30 -12.94 13.07
CA ASN A 301 20.93 -13.15 12.57
C ASN A 301 20.60 -12.24 11.38
N HIS A 302 21.03 -10.98 11.38
CA HIS A 302 20.82 -10.06 10.25
C HIS A 302 21.60 -10.51 9.01
N LEU A 303 22.84 -11.00 9.20
CA LEU A 303 23.66 -11.54 8.12
C LEU A 303 22.98 -12.76 7.45
N ILE A 304 22.48 -13.69 8.25
CA ILE A 304 21.75 -14.88 7.76
C ILE A 304 20.48 -14.48 6.99
N LYS A 305 19.71 -13.54 7.54
CA LYS A 305 18.49 -13.02 6.90
C LYS A 305 18.78 -12.43 5.53
N ILE A 306 19.86 -11.64 5.40
CA ILE A 306 20.29 -11.05 4.13
C ILE A 306 20.67 -12.13 3.12
N ASP A 307 21.51 -13.11 3.48
CA ASP A 307 21.97 -14.16 2.56
C ASP A 307 20.78 -15.03 2.10
N ASN A 308 19.91 -15.42 3.02
CA ASN A 308 18.71 -16.21 2.74
C ASN A 308 17.75 -15.45 1.81
N ALA A 309 17.47 -14.17 2.10
CA ALA A 309 16.61 -13.35 1.27
C ALA A 309 17.15 -13.19 -0.16
N LYS A 310 18.45 -12.93 -0.32
CA LYS A 310 19.08 -12.85 -1.65
C LYS A 310 18.93 -14.15 -2.43
N LYS A 311 19.24 -15.28 -1.80
CA LYS A 311 19.11 -16.62 -2.42
C LYS A 311 17.68 -16.89 -2.86
N THR A 312 16.71 -16.66 -1.97
CA THR A 312 15.28 -16.88 -2.26
C THR A 312 14.79 -15.98 -3.39
N LEU A 313 15.10 -14.68 -3.37
CA LEU A 313 14.68 -13.74 -4.40
C LEU A 313 15.28 -14.07 -5.78
N ARG A 314 16.55 -14.48 -5.83
CA ARG A 314 17.21 -14.92 -7.07
C ARG A 314 16.62 -16.21 -7.62
N ASN A 315 16.32 -17.18 -6.76
CA ASN A 315 15.63 -18.40 -7.16
C ASN A 315 14.25 -18.10 -7.74
N PHE A 316 13.52 -17.16 -7.14
CA PHE A 316 12.20 -16.71 -7.62
C PHE A 316 12.24 -16.11 -9.01
N VAL A 317 13.27 -15.31 -9.32
CA VAL A 317 13.46 -14.76 -10.67
C VAL A 317 13.58 -15.87 -11.71
N VAL A 318 14.33 -16.93 -11.39
CA VAL A 318 14.52 -18.09 -12.27
C VAL A 318 13.24 -18.92 -12.39
N GLU A 319 12.64 -19.29 -11.27
CA GLU A 319 11.44 -20.14 -11.20
C GLU A 319 10.27 -19.54 -11.99
N TYR A 320 10.03 -18.23 -11.84
CA TYR A 320 8.91 -17.55 -12.46
C TYR A 320 9.22 -16.87 -13.79
N LYS A 321 10.42 -17.09 -14.36
CA LYS A 321 10.84 -16.52 -15.65
C LYS A 321 10.58 -15.01 -15.72
N VAL A 322 10.97 -14.30 -14.66
CA VAL A 322 10.70 -12.87 -14.50
C VAL A 322 11.38 -12.08 -15.62
N SER A 323 10.73 -11.00 -16.09
CA SER A 323 11.26 -10.15 -17.16
C SER A 323 12.64 -9.58 -16.83
N SER A 324 13.43 -9.28 -17.88
CA SER A 324 14.76 -8.65 -17.75
C SER A 324 14.71 -7.41 -16.85
N ASP A 325 13.75 -6.52 -17.08
CA ASP A 325 13.65 -5.25 -16.36
C ASP A 325 13.44 -5.45 -14.85
N ASN A 326 12.63 -6.45 -14.48
CA ASN A 326 12.36 -6.78 -13.08
C ASN A 326 13.54 -7.49 -12.42
N LYS A 327 14.25 -8.35 -13.16
CA LYS A 327 15.50 -8.97 -12.71
C LYS A 327 16.57 -7.90 -12.47
N ASP A 328 16.73 -6.97 -13.39
CA ASP A 328 17.71 -5.89 -13.30
C ASP A 328 17.37 -4.95 -12.14
N LEU A 329 16.09 -4.65 -11.92
CA LEU A 329 15.63 -3.89 -10.77
C LEU A 329 15.96 -4.61 -9.45
N LEU A 330 15.69 -5.92 -9.34
CA LEU A 330 16.05 -6.70 -8.15
C LEU A 330 17.56 -6.68 -7.89
N GLU A 331 18.37 -6.98 -8.90
CA GLU A 331 19.82 -6.99 -8.73
C GLU A 331 20.37 -5.61 -8.41
N ARG A 332 19.77 -4.54 -8.95
CA ARG A 332 20.11 -3.17 -8.57
C ARG A 332 19.82 -2.90 -7.10
N VAL A 333 18.67 -3.34 -6.59
CA VAL A 333 18.36 -3.27 -5.14
C VAL A 333 19.42 -4.02 -4.33
N ILE A 334 19.81 -5.23 -4.75
CA ILE A 334 20.84 -6.02 -4.08
C ILE A 334 22.20 -5.29 -4.07
N ARG A 335 22.60 -4.66 -5.18
CA ARG A 335 23.86 -3.91 -5.29
C ARG A 335 23.90 -2.65 -4.43
N TYR A 336 22.78 -1.95 -4.27
CA TYR A 336 22.68 -0.82 -3.33
C TYR A 336 22.69 -1.25 -1.87
N LEU A 337 22.18 -2.44 -1.57
CA LEU A 337 22.13 -3.00 -0.22
C LEU A 337 23.38 -3.81 0.15
N HIS A 338 24.38 -3.86 -0.73
CA HIS A 338 25.57 -4.68 -0.57
C HIS A 338 26.46 -4.18 0.58
N ILE A 339 26.99 -5.12 1.35
CA ILE A 339 27.98 -4.93 2.41
C ILE A 339 29.17 -5.83 2.06
N LYS A 340 30.37 -5.25 1.92
CA LYS A 340 31.56 -6.02 1.53
C LYS A 340 31.89 -7.08 2.58
N ASN A 341 32.30 -8.26 2.11
CA ASN A 341 32.63 -9.45 2.90
C ASN A 341 31.45 -10.09 3.65
N LEU A 342 30.20 -9.76 3.32
CA LEU A 342 29.02 -10.39 3.94
C LEU A 342 28.73 -11.78 3.38
N SER A 343 28.80 -11.97 2.06
CA SER A 343 28.65 -13.28 1.44
C SER A 343 29.53 -13.44 0.21
N SER A 344 29.91 -14.69 -0.08
CA SER A 344 30.63 -15.07 -1.30
C SER A 344 29.76 -15.03 -2.57
N GLN A 345 28.46 -14.72 -2.45
CA GLN A 345 27.48 -14.75 -3.55
C GLN A 345 27.17 -13.36 -4.12
N ASP A 346 27.80 -12.31 -3.61
CA ASP A 346 27.64 -10.97 -4.16
C ASP A 346 28.61 -10.78 -5.34
N LEU A 347 28.06 -10.29 -6.46
CA LEU A 347 28.86 -9.85 -7.61
C LEU A 347 29.85 -8.79 -7.11
N GLN A 348 31.06 -8.75 -7.67
CA GLN A 348 32.12 -7.82 -7.27
C GLN A 348 31.77 -6.33 -7.43
N ILE A 349 30.59 -5.99 -7.95
CA ILE A 349 30.14 -4.64 -8.25
C ILE A 349 29.14 -4.18 -7.18
N SER A 350 29.64 -3.38 -6.22
CA SER A 350 28.83 -2.68 -5.23
C SER A 350 28.35 -1.34 -5.80
N GLU A 351 27.04 -1.04 -5.70
CA GLU A 351 26.50 0.31 -5.96
C GLU A 351 26.19 1.06 -4.64
N ASN A 352 26.46 0.43 -3.48
CA ASN A 352 26.26 1.07 -2.18
C ASN A 352 27.25 2.25 -1.99
N PRO A 353 26.77 3.50 -1.89
CA PRO A 353 27.61 4.69 -1.76
C PRO A 353 28.31 4.79 -0.41
N LEU A 354 27.81 4.10 0.63
CA LEU A 354 28.41 4.09 1.96
C LEU A 354 29.70 3.25 2.01
N ASN A 355 29.96 2.41 1.00
CA ASN A 355 31.16 1.57 0.89
C ASN A 355 31.44 0.71 2.15
N LEU A 356 30.38 0.23 2.81
CA LEU A 356 30.46 -0.51 4.07
C LEU A 356 31.14 -1.86 3.88
N ARG A 357 31.93 -2.25 4.89
CA ARG A 357 32.63 -3.54 4.94
C ARG A 357 32.54 -4.13 6.34
N ILE A 358 32.46 -5.45 6.42
CA ILE A 358 32.61 -6.19 7.67
C ILE A 358 33.82 -7.10 7.60
N ASN A 359 34.32 -7.53 8.75
CA ASN A 359 35.40 -8.51 8.84
C ASN A 359 34.93 -9.70 9.70
N CYS A 360 33.94 -10.43 9.20
CA CYS A 360 33.41 -11.63 9.86
C CYS A 360 33.65 -12.85 8.96
N ILE A 361 34.26 -13.91 9.50
CA ILE A 361 34.35 -15.21 8.83
C ILE A 361 33.16 -16.05 9.29
N TYR A 362 32.03 -15.96 8.59
CA TYR A 362 30.82 -16.71 8.96
C TYR A 362 30.68 -18.07 8.24
N LYS A 363 31.27 -18.23 7.05
CA LYS A 363 31.03 -19.37 6.13
C LYS A 363 32.01 -20.55 6.23
N GLN A 364 32.50 -20.92 7.42
CA GLN A 364 33.44 -22.07 7.52
C GLN A 364 33.00 -23.30 8.33
N ARG A 365 31.83 -23.33 8.99
CA ARG A 365 31.45 -24.54 9.76
C ARG A 365 29.94 -24.81 9.82
N GLU A 366 29.31 -25.12 8.70
CA GLU A 366 28.11 -25.97 8.70
C GLU A 366 28.27 -26.92 7.50
N ASN A 367 28.86 -28.09 7.78
CA ASN A 367 28.88 -29.26 6.90
C ASN A 367 27.54 -29.98 6.96
#